data_AF-K1U060-F1
#
_entry.id   AF-K1U060-F1
#
_cell.length_a   1.000
_cell.length_b   1.000
_cell.length_c   1.000
_cell.angle_alpha   90.00
_cell.angle_beta   90.00
_cell.angle_gamma   90.00
#
_symmetry.space_group_name_H-M   'P 1'
#
loop_
_entity.id
_entity.type
_entity.pdbx_description
1 polymer ?
#
loop_
_entity_poly.entity_id
_entity_poly.type
_entity_poly.pdbx_seq_one_letter_code
_entity_poly.pdbx_strand_id
1 'polypeptide(L)'
;MLGVPMVPVEARNNRGIEALLDTVIDVFENRDDRVRHIHINMGTVIEEGLRRLNGALSDHRGELPKAFPPRYYAMKLLERDGQVEEALSGCAHYGEWIALRDVEARRIGEALGEDIETAFADQKYGFIQGALRETYTPGQREQVTATSLIDAFVTHKLWGFPIFFALMWFMFWCTFSLGAYPQEWIDALVGWIGRG
;
A
#
# COMPACT_ATOMS: atom_id res chain seq x y z
N MET A 1 -10.00 11.87 9.87
CA MET A 1 -8.54 11.92 10.16
C MET A 1 -7.79 12.92 9.29
N LEU A 2 -7.84 12.81 7.95
CA LEU A 2 -6.95 13.54 7.04
C LEU A 2 -7.27 15.03 6.81
N GLY A 3 -8.44 15.51 7.21
CA GLY A 3 -8.80 16.94 7.10
C GLY A 3 -8.99 17.44 5.67
N VAL A 4 -9.23 16.52 4.74
CA VAL A 4 -9.58 16.79 3.34
C VAL A 4 -10.68 15.82 2.90
N PRO A 5 -11.58 16.23 1.99
CA PRO A 5 -12.59 15.33 1.45
C PRO A 5 -11.96 14.23 0.59
N MET A 6 -12.52 13.02 0.68
CA MET A 6 -12.08 11.86 -0.10
C MET A 6 -13.21 11.48 -1.07
N VAL A 7 -12.92 11.47 -2.37
CA VAL A 7 -13.89 11.10 -3.42
C VAL A 7 -13.43 9.80 -4.10
N PRO A 8 -14.22 8.71 -4.03
CA PRO A 8 -13.89 7.46 -4.71
C PRO A 8 -14.10 7.61 -6.22
N VAL A 9 -13.12 7.15 -7.01
CA VAL A 9 -13.11 7.29 -8.47
C VAL A 9 -12.75 5.98 -9.15
N GLU A 10 -13.43 5.66 -10.24
CA GLU A 10 -13.05 4.61 -11.19
C GLU A 10 -12.80 5.25 -12.57
N ALA A 11 -11.57 5.70 -12.81
CA ALA A 11 -11.22 6.52 -13.97
C ALA A 11 -11.53 5.81 -15.31
N ARG A 12 -11.28 4.50 -15.39
CA ARG A 12 -11.52 3.69 -16.60
C ARG A 12 -12.98 3.73 -17.06
N ASN A 13 -13.92 3.72 -16.11
CA ASN A 13 -15.35 3.68 -16.37
C ASN A 13 -16.01 5.05 -16.16
N ASN A 14 -15.20 6.11 -16.04
CA ASN A 14 -15.64 7.49 -15.82
C ASN A 14 -16.59 7.66 -14.61
N ARG A 15 -16.43 6.85 -13.55
CA ARG A 15 -17.28 6.96 -12.35
C ARG A 15 -16.61 7.83 -11.29
N GLY A 16 -17.38 8.73 -10.69
CA GLY A 16 -16.91 9.62 -9.62
C GLY A 16 -16.14 10.84 -10.09
N ILE A 17 -15.93 11.03 -11.41
CA ILE A 17 -15.19 12.17 -11.96
C ILE A 17 -15.95 13.49 -11.77
N GLU A 18 -17.25 13.50 -12.05
CA GLU A 18 -18.09 14.70 -11.83
C GLU A 18 -18.10 15.09 -10.35
N ALA A 19 -18.36 14.12 -9.46
CA ALA A 19 -18.31 14.34 -8.01
C ALA A 19 -16.93 14.82 -7.52
N LEU A 20 -15.83 14.38 -8.14
CA LEU A 20 -14.49 14.87 -7.84
C LEU A 20 -14.34 16.34 -8.21
N LEU A 21 -14.80 16.73 -9.40
CA LEU A 21 -14.75 18.11 -9.88
C LEU A 21 -15.62 19.03 -9.02
N ASP A 22 -16.84 18.61 -8.69
CA ASP A 22 -17.72 19.35 -7.77
C ASP A 22 -17.07 19.55 -6.41
N THR A 23 -16.45 18.50 -5.86
CA THR A 23 -15.74 18.58 -4.58
C THR A 23 -14.56 19.56 -4.65
N VAL A 24 -13.83 19.61 -5.76
CA VAL A 24 -12.73 20.59 -5.94
C VAL A 24 -13.28 22.01 -5.91
N ILE A 25 -14.41 22.27 -6.58
CA ILE A 25 -15.07 23.58 -6.59
C ILE A 25 -15.53 23.94 -5.17
N ASP A 26 -16.17 23.01 -4.45
CA ASP A 26 -16.63 23.26 -3.07
C ASP A 26 -15.46 23.55 -2.11
N VAL A 27 -14.35 22.86 -2.25
CA VAL A 27 -13.12 23.14 -1.47
C VAL A 27 -12.58 24.54 -1.80
N PHE A 28 -12.52 24.90 -3.08
CA PHE A 28 -12.02 26.21 -3.52
C PHE A 28 -12.92 27.37 -3.04
N GLU A 29 -14.23 27.18 -3.10
CA GLU A 29 -15.23 28.17 -2.68
C GLU A 29 -15.50 28.15 -1.17
N ASN A 30 -14.71 27.40 -0.39
CA ASN A 30 -14.84 27.25 1.07
C ASN A 30 -16.24 26.78 1.52
N ARG A 31 -16.87 25.90 0.75
CA ARG A 31 -18.16 25.27 1.06
C ARG A 31 -18.04 23.89 1.71
N ASP A 32 -16.84 23.33 1.78
CA ASP A 32 -16.60 22.02 2.37
C ASP A 32 -15.94 22.13 3.76
N ASP A 33 -16.75 21.96 4.81
CA ASP A 33 -16.32 22.03 6.21
C ASP A 33 -15.36 20.90 6.62
N ARG A 34 -15.18 19.86 5.78
CA ARG A 34 -14.23 18.77 6.05
C ARG A 34 -12.79 19.25 5.88
N VAL A 35 -12.57 20.34 5.14
CA VAL A 35 -11.27 20.95 4.93
C VAL A 35 -10.81 21.62 6.22
N ARG A 36 -9.71 21.11 6.78
CA ARG A 36 -9.09 21.70 7.96
C ARG A 36 -7.60 21.44 7.94
N HIS A 37 -6.84 22.39 8.47
CA HIS A 37 -5.41 22.20 8.66
C HIS A 37 -5.17 21.12 9.72
N ILE A 38 -4.57 20.01 9.33
CA ILE A 38 -4.15 18.96 10.25
C ILE A 38 -2.66 19.09 10.55
N HIS A 39 -2.31 18.91 11.83
CA HIS A 39 -0.92 18.81 12.24
C HIS A 39 -0.61 17.35 12.57
N ILE A 40 0.22 16.70 11.73
CA ILE A 40 0.68 15.34 12.00
C ILE A 40 1.87 15.45 12.96
N ASN A 41 1.72 14.90 14.16
CA ASN A 41 2.76 14.89 15.19
C ASN A 41 3.89 13.93 14.76
N MET A 42 5.13 14.42 14.73
CA MET A 42 6.31 13.64 14.36
C MET A 42 7.02 13.00 15.56
N GLY A 43 6.34 12.85 16.70
CA GLY A 43 6.97 12.41 17.95
C GLY A 43 7.73 13.55 18.65
N THR A 44 7.84 13.44 19.97
CA THR A 44 8.30 14.54 20.84
C THR A 44 9.73 15.00 20.52
N VAL A 45 10.62 14.08 20.20
CA VAL A 45 12.04 14.35 19.92
C VAL A 45 12.20 15.20 18.64
N ILE A 46 11.56 14.76 17.55
CA ILE A 46 11.58 15.46 16.26
C ILE A 46 10.81 16.78 16.36
N GLU A 47 9.64 16.81 17.01
CA GLU A 47 8.84 18.02 17.21
C GLU A 47 9.62 19.11 17.96
N GLU A 48 10.52 18.74 18.87
CA GLU A 48 11.39 19.71 19.51
C GLU A 48 12.39 20.35 18.54
N GLY A 49 13.04 19.56 17.69
CA GLY A 49 13.96 20.08 16.67
C GLY A 49 13.21 20.93 15.64
N LEU A 50 12.04 20.46 15.19
CA LEU A 50 11.14 21.19 14.30
C LEU A 50 10.73 22.54 14.90
N ARG A 51 10.39 22.60 16.19
CA ARG A 51 9.97 23.85 16.84
C ARG A 51 11.09 24.89 16.84
N ARG A 52 12.33 24.47 17.15
CA ARG A 52 13.51 25.35 17.18
C ARG A 52 13.82 25.89 15.78
N LEU A 53 13.88 25.00 14.79
CA LEU A 53 14.18 25.36 13.41
C LEU A 53 13.05 26.20 12.79
N ASN A 54 11.78 25.85 13.06
CA ASN A 54 10.62 26.65 12.67
C ASN A 54 10.63 28.04 13.30
N GLY A 55 11.07 28.17 14.56
CA GLY A 55 11.26 29.46 15.23
C GLY A 55 12.25 30.33 14.47
N ALA A 56 13.47 29.83 14.27
CA ALA A 56 14.52 30.54 13.52
C ALA A 56 14.09 30.94 12.11
N LEU A 57 13.36 30.08 11.41
CA LEU A 57 12.81 30.39 10.08
C LEU A 57 11.67 31.41 10.14
N SER A 58 10.87 31.41 11.21
CA SER A 58 9.75 32.34 11.38
C SER A 58 10.22 33.75 11.73
N ASP A 59 11.30 33.88 12.50
CA ASP A 59 11.91 35.17 12.83
C ASP A 59 12.35 35.94 11.58
N HIS A 60 12.73 35.19 10.54
CA HIS A 60 13.17 35.71 9.24
C HIS A 60 12.20 35.35 8.11
N ARG A 61 10.89 35.28 8.39
CA ARG A 61 9.85 34.87 7.42
C ARG A 61 9.93 35.59 6.07
N GLY A 62 10.38 36.85 6.06
CA GLY A 62 10.49 37.67 4.86
C GLY A 62 11.50 37.16 3.83
N GLU A 63 12.50 36.37 4.25
CA GLU A 63 13.50 35.78 3.36
C GLU A 63 13.03 34.47 2.70
N LEU A 64 12.00 33.85 3.27
CA LEU A 64 11.53 32.54 2.81
C LEU A 64 10.66 32.66 1.57
N PRO A 65 10.71 31.67 0.65
CA PRO A 65 9.77 31.61 -0.44
C PRO A 65 8.33 31.51 0.09
N LYS A 66 7.40 32.21 -0.57
CA LYS A 66 6.00 32.31 -0.11
C LYS A 66 5.15 31.08 -0.42
N ALA A 67 5.69 30.11 -1.16
CA ALA A 67 4.99 28.90 -1.55
C ALA A 67 4.55 28.06 -0.34
N PHE A 68 5.36 28.03 0.72
CA PHE A 68 5.13 27.17 1.88
C PHE A 68 5.33 27.89 3.22
N PRO A 69 4.72 27.41 4.33
CA PRO A 69 4.96 27.95 5.67
C PRO A 69 6.37 27.61 6.20
N PRO A 70 6.89 28.33 7.21
CA PRO A 70 8.24 28.08 7.77
C PRO A 70 8.41 26.64 8.25
N ARG A 71 7.35 26.07 8.81
CA ARG A 71 7.34 24.70 9.32
C ARG A 71 7.65 23.66 8.23
N TYR A 72 7.19 23.90 7.01
CA TYR A 72 7.50 23.03 5.88
C TYR A 72 9.01 23.06 5.58
N TYR A 73 9.59 24.25 5.51
CA TYR A 73 11.04 24.41 5.30
C TYR A 73 11.85 23.82 6.45
N ALA A 74 11.41 23.98 7.70
CA ALA A 74 12.03 23.38 8.87
C ALA A 74 12.08 21.85 8.75
N MET A 75 10.93 21.23 8.42
CA MET A 75 10.84 19.79 8.21
C MET A 75 11.75 19.33 7.09
N LYS A 76 11.74 20.03 5.96
CA LYS A 76 12.51 19.66 4.78
C LYS A 76 14.01 19.85 4.94
N LEU A 77 14.45 20.86 5.69
CA LEU A 77 15.86 21.03 6.06
C LEU A 77 16.34 19.88 6.96
N LEU A 78 15.55 19.46 7.94
CA LEU A 78 15.88 18.29 8.77
C LEU A 78 15.94 17.00 7.95
N GLU A 79 15.04 16.83 6.97
CA GLU A 79 15.07 15.74 5.99
C GLU A 79 16.19 15.86 4.94
N ARG A 80 17.03 16.90 5.00
CA ARG A 80 18.12 17.16 4.03
C ARG A 80 17.64 17.23 2.57
N ASP A 81 16.47 17.82 2.35
CA ASP A 81 15.89 17.96 1.03
C ASP A 81 16.70 18.96 0.18
N GLY A 82 17.35 18.44 -0.88
CA GLY A 82 18.24 19.24 -1.72
C GLY A 82 17.55 20.38 -2.48
N GLN A 83 16.26 20.24 -2.84
CA GLN A 83 15.54 21.32 -3.52
C GLN A 83 15.25 22.47 -2.56
N VAL A 84 14.94 22.15 -1.30
CA VAL A 84 14.74 23.18 -0.27
C VAL A 84 16.06 23.86 0.09
N GLU A 85 17.16 23.11 0.21
CA GLU A 85 18.48 23.71 0.44
C GLU A 85 18.88 24.66 -0.68
N GLU A 86 18.70 24.25 -1.94
CA GLU A 86 18.96 25.10 -3.10
C GLU A 86 18.10 26.37 -3.07
N ALA A 87 16.79 26.23 -2.82
CA ALA A 87 15.85 27.35 -2.76
C ALA A 87 16.16 28.35 -1.64
N LEU A 88 16.77 27.89 -0.54
CA LEU A 88 17.12 28.73 0.62
C LEU A 88 18.57 29.22 0.60
N SER A 89 19.41 28.69 -0.29
CA SER A 89 20.85 29.02 -0.34
C SER A 89 21.16 30.51 -0.52
N GLY A 90 20.24 31.27 -1.13
CA GLY A 90 20.36 32.72 -1.33
C GLY A 90 19.88 33.57 -0.14
N CYS A 91 19.30 32.97 0.91
CA CYS A 91 18.85 33.69 2.09
C CYS A 91 20.04 34.13 2.95
N ALA A 92 19.95 35.30 3.58
CA ALA A 92 21.06 35.83 4.39
C ALA A 92 21.38 34.93 5.58
N HIS A 93 20.34 34.33 6.18
CA HIS A 93 20.46 33.48 7.36
C HIS A 93 20.57 31.98 7.05
N TYR A 94 20.77 31.61 5.77
CA TYR A 94 20.87 30.21 5.36
C TYR A 94 21.93 29.42 6.15
N GLY A 95 23.11 30.01 6.34
CA GLY A 95 24.20 29.37 7.09
C GLY A 95 23.84 29.06 8.55
N GLU A 96 23.07 29.95 9.21
CA GLU A 96 22.60 29.75 10.57
C GLU A 96 21.54 28.64 10.64
N TRP A 97 20.63 28.60 9.67
CA TRP A 97 19.61 27.55 9.59
C TRP A 97 20.23 26.17 9.36
N ILE A 98 21.25 26.08 8.50
CA ILE A 98 21.96 24.82 8.24
C ILE A 98 22.75 24.37 9.47
N ALA A 99 23.43 25.28 10.15
CA ALA A 99 24.13 24.95 11.39
C ALA A 99 23.16 24.44 12.47
N LEU A 100 22.01 25.10 12.63
CA LEU A 100 20.97 24.66 13.56
C LEU A 100 20.36 23.31 13.16
N ARG A 101 20.11 23.10 11.86
CA ARG A 101 19.67 21.82 11.29
C ARG A 101 20.63 20.71 11.66
N ASP A 102 21.93 20.89 11.47
CA ASP A 102 22.94 19.85 11.73
C ASP A 102 23.02 19.48 13.21
N VAL A 103 22.92 20.48 14.10
CA VAL A 103 22.85 20.26 15.55
C VAL A 103 21.61 19.46 15.94
N GLU A 104 20.44 19.86 15.44
CA GLU A 104 19.18 19.18 15.76
C GLU A 104 19.09 17.79 15.14
N ALA A 105 19.55 17.60 13.90
CA ALA A 105 19.59 16.30 13.25
C ALA A 105 20.50 15.32 14.02
N ARG A 106 21.66 15.77 14.51
CA ARG A 106 22.54 14.95 15.36
C ARG A 106 21.86 14.60 16.69
N ARG A 107 21.26 15.58 17.37
CA ARG A 107 20.54 15.37 18.64
C ARG A 107 19.41 14.35 18.47
N ILE A 108 18.61 14.48 17.41
CA ILE A 108 17.52 13.56 17.12
C ILE A 108 18.06 12.16 16.85
N GLY A 109 19.11 12.03 16.03
CA GLY A 109 19.66 10.72 15.70
C GLY A 109 20.29 10.01 16.90
N GLU A 110 20.98 10.74 17.78
CA GLU A 110 21.50 10.21 19.04
C GLU A 110 20.38 9.77 20.00
N ALA A 111 19.28 10.53 20.06
CA ALA A 111 18.15 10.24 20.95
C ALA A 111 17.30 9.05 20.49
N LEU A 112 17.16 8.85 19.16
CA LEU A 112 16.35 7.78 18.58
C LEU A 112 17.17 6.54 18.21
N GLY A 113 18.51 6.66 18.11
CA GLY A 113 19.39 5.55 17.73
C GLY A 113 19.35 5.21 16.24
N GLU A 114 18.86 6.13 15.41
CA GLU A 114 18.67 5.98 13.96
C GLU A 114 18.94 7.31 13.26
N ASP A 115 19.12 7.30 11.93
CA ASP A 115 19.28 8.55 11.18
C ASP A 115 17.95 9.32 11.06
N ILE A 116 18.05 10.62 10.78
CA ILE A 116 16.90 11.53 10.75
C ILE A 116 15.87 11.15 9.67
N GLU A 117 16.31 10.64 8.51
CA GLU A 117 15.42 10.29 7.40
C GLU A 117 14.57 9.07 7.78
N THR A 118 15.22 8.06 8.37
CA THR A 118 14.54 6.88 8.93
C THR A 118 13.55 7.28 10.01
N ALA A 119 13.95 8.15 10.95
CA ALA A 119 13.07 8.63 12.02
C ALA A 119 11.81 9.32 11.48
N PHE A 120 11.94 10.18 10.46
CA PHE A 120 10.79 10.81 9.81
C PHE A 120 9.92 9.79 9.07
N ALA A 121 10.52 8.83 8.39
CA ALA A 121 9.80 7.77 7.69
C ALA A 121 8.95 6.95 8.68
N ASP A 122 9.53 6.54 9.80
CA ASP A 122 8.85 5.76 10.83
C ASP A 122 7.65 6.48 11.42
N GLN A 123 7.75 7.78 11.67
CA GLN A 123 6.61 8.58 12.14
C GLN A 123 5.49 8.68 11.08
N LYS A 124 5.85 8.89 9.80
CA LYS A 124 4.87 8.95 8.70
C LYS A 124 4.18 7.60 8.52
N TYR A 125 4.93 6.50 8.49
CA TYR A 125 4.37 5.16 8.35
C TYR A 125 3.58 4.75 9.59
N GLY A 126 4.00 5.14 10.79
CA GLY A 126 3.24 4.95 12.01
C GLY A 126 1.86 5.61 11.94
N PHE A 127 1.80 6.86 11.46
CA PHE A 127 0.53 7.56 11.24
C PHE A 127 -0.34 6.86 10.19
N ILE A 128 0.24 6.47 9.05
CA ILE A 128 -0.47 5.76 7.97
C ILE A 128 -1.02 4.42 8.47
N GLN A 129 -0.22 3.63 9.19
CA GLN A 129 -0.64 2.36 9.77
C GLN A 129 -1.80 2.55 10.77
N GLY A 130 -1.72 3.59 11.62
CA GLY A 130 -2.81 3.95 12.52
C GLY A 130 -4.10 4.28 11.76
N ALA A 131 -4.01 5.11 10.72
CA ALA A 131 -5.15 5.48 9.88
C ALA A 131 -5.74 4.28 9.13
N LEU A 132 -4.89 3.40 8.59
CA LEU A 132 -5.33 2.17 7.92
C LEU A 132 -6.03 1.23 8.91
N ARG A 133 -5.51 1.07 10.12
CA ARG A 133 -6.14 0.21 11.13
C ARG A 133 -7.58 0.63 11.47
N GLU A 134 -7.88 1.92 11.39
CA GLU A 134 -9.23 2.45 11.65
C GLU A 134 -10.14 2.40 10.41
N THR A 135 -9.59 2.59 9.21
CA THR A 135 -10.39 2.82 7.99
C THR A 135 -10.40 1.65 7.01
N TYR A 136 -9.39 0.79 7.05
CA TYR A 136 -9.25 -0.33 6.16
C TYR A 136 -9.86 -1.59 6.76
N THR A 137 -10.96 -2.03 6.14
CA THR A 137 -11.43 -3.40 6.32
C THR A 137 -10.85 -4.23 5.18
N PRO A 138 -10.00 -5.23 5.45
CA PRO A 138 -9.56 -6.14 4.42
C PRO A 138 -10.79 -6.70 3.71
N GLY A 139 -10.83 -6.57 2.38
CA GLY A 139 -11.85 -7.26 1.60
C GLY A 139 -11.82 -8.73 2.03
N GLN A 140 -12.99 -9.29 2.34
CA GLN A 140 -13.09 -10.74 2.46
C GLN A 140 -12.60 -11.28 1.12
N ARG A 141 -11.38 -11.82 1.11
CA ARG A 141 -10.85 -12.48 -0.07
C ARG A 141 -11.92 -13.47 -0.48
N GLU A 142 -12.39 -13.23 -1.67
CA GLU A 142 -13.48 -13.89 -2.32
C GLU A 142 -13.39 -15.39 -2.07
N GLN A 143 -14.32 -15.88 -1.25
CA GLN A 143 -14.83 -17.23 -1.27
C GLN A 143 -13.84 -18.32 -0.82
N VAL A 144 -14.25 -19.03 0.23
CA VAL A 144 -14.19 -20.49 0.24
C VAL A 144 -14.69 -20.95 -1.14
N THR A 145 -13.77 -21.07 -2.10
CA THR A 145 -14.12 -21.47 -3.46
C THR A 145 -14.72 -22.86 -3.34
N ALA A 146 -15.72 -23.22 -4.13
CA ALA A 146 -16.20 -24.62 -4.14
C ALA A 146 -15.02 -25.62 -4.25
N THR A 147 -13.97 -25.21 -4.97
CA THR A 147 -12.65 -25.87 -5.04
C THR A 147 -12.00 -26.12 -3.67
N SER A 148 -12.02 -25.18 -2.73
CA SER A 148 -11.42 -25.34 -1.40
C SER A 148 -12.19 -26.32 -0.50
N LEU A 149 -13.51 -26.42 -0.65
CA LEU A 149 -14.33 -27.43 0.05
C LEU A 149 -14.12 -28.82 -0.55
N ILE A 150 -14.07 -28.91 -1.88
CA ILE A 150 -13.79 -30.16 -2.59
C ILE A 150 -12.39 -30.63 -2.20
N ASP A 151 -11.39 -29.76 -2.24
CA ASP A 151 -10.01 -30.12 -1.91
C ASP A 151 -9.90 -30.53 -0.44
N ALA A 152 -10.55 -29.84 0.49
CA ALA A 152 -10.61 -30.24 1.91
C ALA A 152 -11.31 -31.60 2.13
N PHE A 153 -12.33 -31.92 1.34
CA PHE A 153 -13.03 -33.21 1.43
C PHE A 153 -12.24 -34.35 0.79
N VAL A 154 -11.64 -34.11 -0.38
CA VAL A 154 -10.83 -35.07 -1.14
C VAL A 154 -9.51 -35.35 -0.44
N THR A 155 -8.89 -34.36 0.21
CA THR A 155 -7.63 -34.53 0.97
C THR A 155 -7.84 -34.88 2.45
N HIS A 156 -9.08 -35.05 2.90
CA HIS A 156 -9.36 -35.41 4.30
C HIS A 156 -8.77 -36.78 4.62
N LYS A 157 -7.95 -36.90 5.68
CA LYS A 157 -7.20 -38.12 6.07
C LYS A 157 -8.02 -39.41 6.12
N LEU A 158 -9.31 -39.32 6.43
CA LEU A 158 -10.23 -40.47 6.49
C LEU A 158 -11.04 -40.71 5.19
N TRP A 159 -11.38 -39.64 4.44
CA TRP A 159 -12.23 -39.75 3.24
C TRP A 159 -11.42 -39.82 1.93
N GLY A 160 -10.19 -39.31 1.94
CA GLY A 160 -9.29 -39.35 0.81
C GLY A 160 -8.93 -40.77 0.36
N PHE A 161 -8.72 -41.70 1.31
CA PHE A 161 -8.43 -43.10 0.95
C PHE A 161 -9.62 -43.79 0.25
N PRO A 162 -10.86 -43.77 0.78
CA PRO A 162 -12.03 -44.30 0.07
C PRO A 162 -12.25 -43.69 -1.32
N ILE A 163 -12.14 -42.36 -1.43
CA ILE A 163 -12.33 -41.64 -2.71
C ILE A 163 -11.23 -42.05 -3.71
N PHE A 164 -9.99 -42.14 -3.25
CA PHE A 164 -8.86 -42.58 -4.07
C PHE A 164 -9.10 -43.99 -4.63
N PHE A 165 -9.51 -44.95 -3.80
CA PHE A 165 -9.80 -46.31 -4.25
C PHE A 165 -11.00 -46.35 -5.22
N ALA A 166 -12.04 -45.55 -5.00
CA ALA A 166 -13.17 -45.45 -5.90
C ALA A 166 -12.78 -44.90 -7.27
N LEU A 167 -11.95 -43.84 -7.32
CA LEU A 167 -11.44 -43.27 -8.56
C LEU A 167 -10.51 -44.24 -9.29
N MET A 168 -9.62 -44.93 -8.57
CA MET A 168 -8.73 -45.93 -9.13
C MET A 168 -9.52 -47.12 -9.71
N TRP A 169 -10.53 -47.60 -8.98
CA TRP A 169 -11.46 -48.63 -9.48
C TRP A 169 -12.18 -48.17 -10.74
N PHE A 170 -12.73 -46.96 -10.74
CA PHE A 170 -13.43 -46.39 -11.88
C PHE A 170 -12.52 -46.28 -13.11
N MET A 171 -11.27 -45.85 -12.92
CA MET A 171 -10.26 -45.79 -13.98
C MET A 171 -9.99 -47.19 -14.57
N PHE A 172 -9.79 -48.21 -13.73
CA PHE A 172 -9.62 -49.59 -14.21
C PHE A 172 -10.85 -50.10 -14.95
N TRP A 173 -12.04 -49.87 -14.40
CA TRP A 173 -13.29 -50.27 -15.04
C TRP A 173 -13.47 -49.63 -16.41
N CYS A 174 -13.25 -48.31 -16.51
CA CYS A 174 -13.25 -47.60 -17.78
C CYS A 174 -12.20 -48.17 -18.74
N THR A 175 -10.99 -48.43 -18.26
CA THR A 175 -9.88 -48.93 -19.11
C THR A 175 -10.19 -50.31 -19.69
N PHE A 176 -10.71 -51.24 -18.88
CA PHE A 176 -11.06 -52.58 -19.36
C PHE A 176 -12.35 -52.59 -20.18
N SER A 177 -13.38 -51.84 -19.77
CA SER A 177 -14.65 -51.81 -20.47
C SER A 177 -14.57 -51.06 -21.79
N LEU A 178 -13.84 -49.94 -21.85
CA LEU A 178 -13.62 -49.21 -23.10
C LEU A 178 -12.53 -49.87 -23.95
N GLY A 179 -11.53 -50.50 -23.32
CA GLY A 179 -10.45 -51.23 -24.00
C GLY A 179 -10.92 -52.51 -24.71
N ALA A 180 -12.05 -53.09 -24.29
CA ALA A 180 -12.66 -54.22 -24.97
C ALA A 180 -13.08 -53.90 -26.41
N TYR A 181 -13.59 -52.68 -26.68
CA TYR A 181 -14.04 -52.32 -28.03
C TYR A 181 -12.89 -52.25 -29.06
N PRO A 182 -11.73 -51.59 -28.79
CA PRO A 182 -10.56 -51.67 -29.67
C PRO A 182 -10.02 -53.09 -29.84
N GLN A 183 -10.08 -53.92 -28.79
CA GLN A 183 -9.62 -55.31 -28.86
C GLN A 183 -10.49 -56.12 -29.84
N GLU A 184 -11.81 -55.99 -29.75
CA GLU A 184 -12.75 -56.62 -30.70
C GLU A 184 -12.52 -56.17 -32.14
N TRP A 185 -12.18 -54.89 -32.36
CA TRP A 185 -11.85 -54.38 -33.70
C TRP A 185 -10.56 -54.97 -34.26
N ILE A 186 -9.53 -55.14 -33.42
CA ILE A 186 -8.27 -55.77 -33.82
C ILE A 186 -8.49 -57.25 -34.13
N ASP A 187 -9.25 -57.97 -33.30
CA ASP A 187 -9.57 -59.38 -33.52
C ASP A 187 -10.36 -59.59 -34.83
N ALA A 188 -11.31 -58.70 -35.14
CA ALA A 188 -12.04 -58.72 -36.40
C ALA A 188 -11.13 -58.49 -37.62
N LEU A 189 -10.18 -57.55 -37.51
CA LEU A 189 -9.23 -57.23 -38.58
C LEU A 189 -8.22 -58.36 -38.81
N VAL A 190 -7.68 -58.95 -37.73
CA VAL A 190 -6.77 -60.11 -37.81
C VAL A 190 -7.50 -61.33 -38.37
N GLY A 191 -8.75 -61.57 -37.95
CA GLY A 191 -9.58 -62.65 -38.47
C GLY A 191 -9.91 -62.50 -39.97
N TRP A 192 -10.04 -61.26 -40.45
CA TRP A 192 -10.23 -60.98 -41.87
C TRP A 192 -8.95 -61.25 -42.69
N ILE A 193 -7.79 -60.81 -42.20
CA ILE A 193 -6.49 -61.03 -42.87
C ILE A 193 -6.11 -62.52 -42.86
N GLY A 194 -6.37 -63.26 -41.78
CA GLY A 194 -6.00 -64.67 -41.66
C GLY A 194 -6.87 -65.65 -42.45
N ARG A 195 -8.00 -65.19 -43.03
CA ARG A 195 -8.89 -65.99 -43.88
C ARG A 195 -8.75 -65.70 -45.38
N GLY A 196 -7.84 -64.81 -45.77
CA GLY A 196 -7.43 -64.57 -47.16
C GLY A 196 -6.05 -65.18 -47.42
#